data_AF-A0A6A3JXL2-F1
#
_entry.id   AF-A0A6A3JXL2-F1
#
_cell.length_a   1.000
_cell.length_b   1.000
_cell.length_c   1.000
_cell.angle_alpha   90.00
_cell.angle_beta   90.00
_cell.angle_gamma   90.00
#
_symmetry.space_group_name_H-M   'P 1'
#
loop_
_entity.id
_entity.type
_entity.pdbx_description
1 polymer ?
#
loop_
_entity_poly.entity_id
_entity_poly.type
_entity_poly.pdbx_seq_one_letter_code
_entity_poly.pdbx_strand_id
1 'polypeptide(L)'
;MPCSSARQLALRRQKITLDIRREAAALRCLFDDDDASEDEMDILHAAAYERVLGSRYFDRPSSYRRRKDRWQRLLYDAVFLNATEFLEHFRMDREAFFRLVDIVRDDPVLASRGSCPFRGGAELHMMVLLKCLGSFGNDSTWSKQAQFLGLGKGTIGDYFRRASASVLALEGSTLVWPDQVERKQISRRIYRKYGFVNCIGMADGTLFPLEFKPETKGEAYYSRKGYYAVNALVMCDDVARVRQIVVG
;
A
#
# COMPACT_ATOMS: atom_id res chain seq x y z
N MET A 1 -21.05 -19.22 6.77
CA MET A 1 -22.24 -18.59 7.38
C MET A 1 -22.22 -17.10 7.02
N PRO A 2 -23.30 -16.52 6.48
CA PRO A 2 -23.31 -15.09 6.16
C PRO A 2 -23.39 -14.25 7.45
N CYS A 3 -22.37 -13.42 7.68
CA CYS A 3 -22.37 -12.46 8.80
C CYS A 3 -23.50 -11.45 8.60
N SER A 4 -24.37 -11.32 9.60
CA SER A 4 -25.42 -10.29 9.62
C SER A 4 -24.77 -8.92 9.68
N SER A 5 -25.23 -7.97 8.84
CA SER A 5 -24.68 -6.61 8.89
C SER A 5 -25.10 -5.89 10.18
N ALA A 6 -24.31 -4.89 10.61
CA ALA A 6 -24.65 -4.07 11.78
C ALA A 6 -26.06 -3.46 11.68
N ARG A 7 -26.47 -3.05 10.46
CA ARG A 7 -27.83 -2.58 10.17
C ARG A 7 -28.89 -3.66 10.40
N GLN A 8 -28.66 -4.88 9.94
CA GLN A 8 -29.60 -5.99 10.14
C GLN A 8 -29.76 -6.33 11.63
N LEU A 9 -28.66 -6.32 12.38
CA LEU A 9 -28.69 -6.54 13.82
C LEU A 9 -29.45 -5.42 14.54
N ALA A 10 -29.22 -4.17 14.15
CA ALA A 10 -29.92 -3.01 14.70
C ALA A 10 -31.43 -3.03 14.41
N LEU A 11 -31.83 -3.32 13.17
CA LEU A 11 -33.24 -3.46 12.79
C LEU A 11 -33.94 -4.56 13.58
N ARG A 12 -33.28 -5.72 13.76
CA ARG A 12 -33.82 -6.81 14.57
C ARG A 12 -34.02 -6.39 16.02
N ARG A 13 -33.03 -5.74 16.63
CA ARG A 13 -33.12 -5.24 18.02
C ARG A 13 -34.26 -4.23 18.18
N GLN A 14 -34.28 -3.19 17.34
CA GLN A 14 -35.29 -2.14 17.39
C GLN A 14 -36.70 -2.68 17.12
N LYS A 15 -36.84 -3.66 16.22
CA LYS A 15 -38.12 -4.32 15.96
C LYS A 15 -38.64 -5.09 17.17
N ILE A 16 -37.79 -5.87 17.84
CA ILE A 16 -38.17 -6.59 19.06
C ILE A 16 -38.62 -5.60 20.14
N THR A 17 -37.88 -4.49 20.33
CA THR A 17 -38.26 -3.45 21.28
C THR A 17 -39.61 -2.82 20.93
N LEU A 18 -39.87 -2.55 19.65
CA LEU A 18 -41.15 -2.01 19.19
C LEU A 18 -42.32 -2.96 19.41
N ASP A 19 -42.13 -4.25 19.15
CA ASP A 19 -43.19 -5.25 19.34
C ASP A 19 -43.57 -5.34 20.84
N ILE A 20 -42.58 -5.39 21.74
CA ILE A 20 -42.81 -5.39 23.20
C ILE A 20 -43.52 -4.11 23.66
N ARG A 21 -43.07 -2.95 23.17
CA ARG A 21 -43.67 -1.66 23.57
C ARG A 21 -45.09 -1.50 23.04
N ARG A 22 -45.38 -2.02 21.85
CA ARG A 22 -46.74 -2.05 21.30
C ARG A 22 -47.68 -2.90 22.13
N GLU A 23 -47.23 -4.05 22.63
CA GLU A 23 -48.01 -4.87 23.57
C GLU A 23 -48.24 -4.14 24.91
N ALA A 24 -47.21 -3.49 25.45
CA ALA A 24 -47.33 -2.71 26.68
C ALA A 24 -48.30 -1.52 26.53
N ALA A 25 -48.24 -0.80 25.41
CA ALA A 25 -49.18 0.29 25.11
C ALA A 25 -50.63 -0.20 24.99
N ALA A 26 -50.84 -1.37 24.37
CA ALA A 26 -52.17 -1.98 24.29
C ALA A 26 -52.71 -2.38 25.68
N LEU A 27 -51.85 -2.86 26.57
CA LEU A 27 -52.23 -3.16 27.96
C LEU A 27 -52.56 -1.89 28.74
N ARG A 28 -51.75 -0.83 28.64
CA ARG A 28 -52.05 0.47 29.27
C ARG A 28 -53.42 1.01 28.85
N CYS A 29 -53.69 1.00 27.55
CA CYS A 29 -54.99 1.40 26.99
C CYS A 29 -56.15 0.50 27.46
N LEU A 30 -55.92 -0.80 27.69
CA LEU A 30 -56.96 -1.71 28.18
C LEU A 30 -57.30 -1.47 29.66
N PHE A 31 -56.33 -1.06 30.45
CA PHE A 31 -56.46 -0.85 31.89
C PHE A 31 -56.70 0.61 32.29
N ASP A 32 -56.90 1.53 31.33
CA ASP A 32 -56.98 2.98 31.54
C ASP A 32 -55.79 3.53 32.37
N ASP A 33 -54.60 2.94 32.18
CA ASP A 33 -53.36 3.31 32.86
C ASP A 33 -52.50 4.20 31.95
N ASP A 34 -53.05 5.36 31.61
CA ASP A 34 -52.41 6.33 30.71
C ASP A 34 -51.17 6.96 31.37
N ASP A 35 -50.01 6.73 30.76
CA ASP A 35 -48.73 7.30 31.19
C ASP A 35 -48.06 8.02 30.01
N ALA A 36 -48.11 9.35 30.05
CA ALA A 36 -47.54 10.21 29.01
C ALA A 36 -46.02 10.01 28.82
N SER A 37 -45.29 9.62 29.86
CA SER A 37 -43.85 9.37 29.75
C SER A 37 -43.55 8.10 28.96
N GLU A 38 -44.42 7.11 29.08
CA GLU A 38 -44.33 5.87 28.34
C GLU A 38 -44.72 6.02 26.86
N ASP A 39 -45.72 6.84 26.57
CA ASP A 39 -46.10 7.18 25.20
C ASP A 39 -44.97 7.94 24.47
N GLU A 40 -44.28 8.85 25.18
CA GLU A 40 -43.12 9.53 24.64
C GLU A 40 -42.00 8.54 24.30
N MET A 41 -41.75 7.55 25.16
CA MET A 41 -40.79 6.48 24.87
C MET A 41 -41.20 5.62 23.67
N ASP A 42 -42.49 5.30 23.50
CA ASP A 42 -42.98 4.56 22.31
C ASP A 42 -42.68 5.32 21.02
N ILE A 43 -42.95 6.64 21.02
CA ILE A 43 -42.66 7.53 19.89
C ILE A 43 -41.15 7.54 19.60
N LEU A 44 -40.31 7.64 20.64
CA LEU A 44 -38.85 7.62 20.48
C LEU A 44 -38.34 6.31 19.88
N HIS A 45 -38.85 5.18 20.33
CA HIS A 45 -38.47 3.87 19.79
C HIS A 45 -38.94 3.68 18.33
N ALA A 46 -40.14 4.17 18.00
CA ALA A 46 -40.64 4.17 16.62
C ALA A 46 -39.77 5.04 15.70
N ALA A 47 -39.44 6.26 16.14
CA ALA A 47 -38.57 7.17 15.41
C ALA A 47 -37.14 6.60 15.23
N ALA A 48 -36.63 5.88 16.24
CA ALA A 48 -35.33 5.22 16.14
C ALA A 48 -35.33 4.09 15.10
N TYR A 49 -36.39 3.27 15.03
CA TYR A 49 -36.53 2.22 14.03
C TYR A 49 -36.64 2.77 12.61
N GLU A 50 -37.48 3.79 12.40
CA GLU A 50 -37.63 4.47 11.11
C GLU A 50 -36.33 5.11 10.63
N ARG A 51 -35.55 5.71 11.55
CA ARG A 51 -34.21 6.23 11.23
C ARG A 51 -33.28 5.15 10.68
N VAL A 52 -33.30 3.96 11.26
CA VAL A 52 -32.47 2.83 10.77
C VAL A 52 -32.99 2.32 9.43
N LEU A 53 -34.31 2.22 9.25
CA LEU A 53 -34.94 1.81 8.00
C LEU A 53 -34.56 2.74 6.85
N GLY A 54 -34.68 4.06 7.05
CA GLY A 54 -34.33 5.09 6.08
C GLY A 54 -32.84 5.24 5.80
N SER A 55 -31.97 4.68 6.66
CA SER A 55 -30.52 4.70 6.46
C SER A 55 -30.03 3.50 5.64
N ARG A 56 -29.15 3.77 4.65
CA ARG A 56 -28.43 2.69 3.93
C ARG A 56 -27.33 2.05 4.79
N TYR A 57 -26.73 2.83 5.69
CA TYR A 57 -25.63 2.41 6.56
C TYR A 57 -25.93 2.82 7.99
N PHE A 58 -25.89 1.86 8.92
CA PHE A 58 -26.25 2.07 10.33
C PHE A 58 -25.20 2.88 11.09
N ASP A 59 -23.91 2.54 10.94
CA ASP A 59 -22.80 3.18 11.69
C ASP A 59 -21.91 4.07 10.82
N ARG A 60 -22.47 4.71 9.78
CA ARG A 60 -21.66 5.58 8.91
C ARG A 60 -21.44 6.93 9.59
N PRO A 61 -20.20 7.35 9.86
CA PRO A 61 -19.95 8.68 10.40
C PRO A 61 -20.49 9.76 9.45
N SER A 62 -21.13 10.79 10.00
CA SER A 62 -21.55 11.97 9.25
C SER A 62 -20.38 12.73 8.64
N SER A 63 -19.20 12.63 9.27
CA SER A 63 -17.95 13.17 8.77
C SER A 63 -16.85 12.11 8.82
N TYR A 64 -16.11 11.98 7.72
CA TYR A 64 -14.89 11.18 7.69
C TYR A 64 -13.70 12.02 8.13
N ARG A 65 -12.83 11.45 8.98
CA ARG A 65 -11.56 12.09 9.33
C ARG A 65 -10.72 12.30 8.08
N ARG A 66 -10.63 13.55 7.60
CA ARG A 66 -9.74 13.92 6.51
C ARG A 66 -8.32 14.04 7.07
N ARG A 67 -7.41 13.17 6.60
CA ARG A 67 -6.00 13.29 6.92
C ARG A 67 -5.45 14.51 6.18
N LYS A 68 -4.66 15.35 6.87
CA LYS A 68 -3.94 16.45 6.22
C LYS A 68 -3.03 15.87 5.14
N ASP A 69 -2.96 16.54 4.01
CA ASP A 69 -2.00 16.18 2.99
C ASP A 69 -0.58 16.43 3.52
N ARG A 70 0.26 15.39 3.51
CA ARG A 70 1.64 15.46 4.02
C ARG A 70 2.69 15.06 3.00
N TRP A 71 2.32 14.33 1.93
CA TRP A 71 3.31 13.81 0.99
C TRP A 71 4.06 14.91 0.26
N GLN A 72 3.39 16.03 -0.08
CA GLN A 72 4.05 17.17 -0.71
C GLN A 72 5.15 17.77 0.18
N ARG A 73 4.89 17.88 1.49
CA ARG A 73 5.91 18.36 2.43
C ARG A 73 7.07 17.36 2.53
N LEU A 74 6.78 16.07 2.63
CA LEU A 74 7.83 15.03 2.65
C LEU A 74 8.73 15.12 1.40
N LEU A 75 8.15 15.41 0.24
CA LEU A 75 8.88 15.48 -1.02
C LEU A 75 9.65 16.78 -1.21
N TYR A 76 8.99 17.94 -1.06
CA TYR A 76 9.52 19.24 -1.45
C TYR A 76 10.10 20.08 -0.31
N ASP A 77 9.68 19.85 0.94
CA ASP A 77 10.15 20.63 2.09
C ASP A 77 11.40 19.97 2.68
N ALA A 78 12.57 20.43 2.23
CA ALA A 78 13.87 19.91 2.67
C ALA A 78 14.21 20.23 4.13
N VAL A 79 13.50 21.16 4.74
CA VAL A 79 13.62 21.46 6.18
C VAL A 79 12.77 20.48 6.98
N PHE A 80 11.59 20.12 6.48
CA PHE A 80 10.72 19.14 7.13
C PHE A 80 11.23 17.71 7.03
N LEU A 81 11.84 17.35 5.91
CA LEU A 81 12.53 16.07 5.75
C LEU A 81 13.89 16.33 5.11
N ASN A 82 14.98 16.16 5.84
CA ASN A 82 16.31 16.44 5.30
C ASN A 82 16.77 15.33 4.33
N ALA A 83 17.92 15.51 3.67
CA ALA A 83 18.42 14.55 2.68
C ALA A 83 18.69 13.15 3.26
N THR A 84 19.22 13.08 4.49
CA THR A 84 19.49 11.82 5.19
C THR A 84 18.20 11.09 5.52
N GLU A 85 17.22 11.79 6.09
CA GLU A 85 15.91 11.21 6.42
C GLU A 85 15.14 10.77 5.17
N PHE A 86 15.24 11.55 4.08
CA PHE A 86 14.66 11.17 2.80
C PHE A 86 15.28 9.86 2.28
N LEU A 87 16.61 9.75 2.31
CA LEU A 87 17.33 8.54 1.92
C LEU A 87 16.97 7.34 2.81
N GLU A 88 16.81 7.53 4.12
CA GLU A 88 16.41 6.47 5.04
C GLU A 88 15.00 5.94 4.74
N HIS A 89 14.06 6.83 4.43
CA HIS A 89 12.67 6.46 4.19
C HIS A 89 12.39 5.94 2.78
N PHE A 90 13.03 6.49 1.76
CA PHE A 90 12.77 6.18 0.35
C PHE A 90 13.91 5.42 -0.33
N ARG A 91 15.04 5.18 0.37
CA ARG A 91 16.21 4.42 -0.13
C ARG A 91 16.85 4.98 -1.39
N MET A 92 16.54 6.24 -1.69
CA MET A 92 16.99 6.96 -2.87
C MET A 92 17.12 8.44 -2.52
N ASP A 93 18.09 9.13 -3.09
CA ASP A 93 18.18 10.58 -2.96
C ASP A 93 17.05 11.28 -3.74
N ARG A 94 16.74 12.53 -3.39
CA ARG A 94 15.63 13.28 -4.03
C ARG A 94 15.84 13.49 -5.53
N GLU A 95 17.07 13.70 -5.95
CA GLU A 95 17.37 14.00 -7.35
C GLU A 95 17.16 12.76 -8.23
N ALA A 96 17.66 11.61 -7.78
CA ALA A 96 17.42 10.30 -8.38
C ALA A 96 15.92 9.95 -8.35
N PHE A 97 15.21 10.31 -7.29
CA PHE A 97 13.76 10.14 -7.22
C PHE A 97 13.05 10.90 -8.34
N PHE A 98 13.36 12.19 -8.56
CA PHE A 98 12.73 12.95 -9.64
C PHE A 98 13.11 12.43 -11.02
N ARG A 99 14.37 12.00 -11.22
CA ARG A 99 14.76 11.31 -12.46
C ARG A 99 13.96 10.03 -12.70
N LEU A 100 13.73 9.23 -11.66
CA LEU A 100 12.88 8.03 -11.77
C LEU A 100 11.45 8.41 -12.15
N VAL A 101 10.88 9.43 -11.50
CA VAL A 101 9.54 9.93 -11.81
C VAL A 101 9.45 10.39 -13.27
N ASP A 102 10.44 11.11 -13.78
CA ASP A 102 10.46 11.58 -15.16
C ASP A 102 10.52 10.45 -16.18
N ILE A 103 11.14 9.31 -15.84
CA ILE A 103 11.16 8.12 -16.71
C ILE A 103 9.77 7.47 -16.79
N VAL A 104 9.01 7.44 -15.69
CA VAL A 104 7.74 6.71 -15.60
C VAL A 104 6.49 7.56 -15.75
N ARG A 105 6.61 8.90 -15.76
CA ARG A 105 5.49 9.85 -15.65
C ARG A 105 4.37 9.64 -16.68
N ASP A 106 4.73 9.22 -17.88
CA ASP A 106 3.81 9.05 -19.01
C ASP A 106 3.28 7.61 -19.14
N ASP A 107 3.62 6.73 -18.18
CA ASP A 107 3.11 5.36 -18.15
C ASP A 107 1.58 5.35 -17.92
N PRO A 108 0.79 4.75 -18.82
CA PRO A 108 -0.67 4.71 -18.70
C PRO A 108 -1.16 3.98 -17.45
N VAL A 109 -0.35 3.12 -16.83
CA VAL A 109 -0.67 2.43 -15.57
C VAL A 109 -0.73 3.42 -14.39
N LEU A 110 -0.01 4.54 -14.48
CA LEU A 110 -0.02 5.62 -13.48
C LEU A 110 -1.09 6.68 -13.74
N ALA A 111 -1.80 6.57 -14.87
CA ALA A 111 -2.92 7.44 -15.22
C ALA A 111 -4.27 6.85 -14.80
N SER A 112 -5.18 7.71 -14.35
CA SER A 112 -6.55 7.31 -14.03
C SER A 112 -7.33 7.06 -15.32
N ARG A 113 -8.14 6.00 -15.34
CA ARG A 113 -9.09 5.72 -16.44
C ARG A 113 -10.38 6.55 -16.32
N GLY A 114 -10.60 7.19 -15.18
CA GLY A 114 -11.77 8.03 -14.93
C GLY A 114 -11.50 9.50 -15.22
N SER A 115 -12.53 10.33 -15.06
CA SER A 115 -12.43 11.79 -15.22
C SER A 115 -11.52 12.47 -14.18
N CYS A 116 -11.31 11.83 -13.03
CA CYS A 116 -10.47 12.37 -11.97
C CYS A 116 -9.07 11.74 -12.03
N PRO A 117 -7.99 12.55 -12.09
CA PRO A 117 -6.63 12.03 -12.04
C PRO A 117 -6.32 11.40 -10.69
N PHE A 118 -5.34 10.50 -10.66
CA PHE A 118 -4.83 9.99 -9.40
C PHE A 118 -4.18 11.11 -8.60
N ARG A 119 -4.45 11.13 -7.30
CA ARG A 119 -3.83 12.08 -6.37
C ARG A 119 -2.31 11.93 -6.43
N GLY A 120 -1.61 13.04 -6.64
CA GLY A 120 -0.15 13.12 -6.65
C GLY A 120 0.55 12.44 -7.83
N GLY A 121 -0.20 11.95 -8.83
CA GLY A 121 0.37 11.42 -10.08
C GLY A 121 1.48 10.37 -9.88
N ALA A 122 2.46 10.37 -10.77
CA ALA A 122 3.60 9.45 -10.73
C ALA A 122 4.47 9.63 -9.48
N GLU A 123 4.64 10.87 -8.99
CA GLU A 123 5.41 11.17 -7.78
C GLU A 123 4.90 10.38 -6.58
N LEU A 124 3.61 10.49 -6.28
CA LEU A 124 3.05 9.82 -5.11
C LEU A 124 3.01 8.29 -5.28
N HIS A 125 2.86 7.79 -6.51
CA HIS A 125 3.02 6.36 -6.80
C HIS A 125 4.44 5.87 -6.48
N MET A 126 5.46 6.61 -6.91
CA MET A 126 6.87 6.28 -6.64
C MET A 126 7.20 6.42 -5.15
N MET A 127 6.69 7.44 -4.46
CA MET A 127 6.85 7.59 -3.01
C MET A 127 6.26 6.40 -2.26
N VAL A 128 5.06 5.94 -2.65
CA VAL A 128 4.44 4.75 -2.05
C VAL A 128 5.31 3.51 -2.27
N LEU A 129 5.75 3.27 -3.50
CA LEU A 129 6.60 2.12 -3.84
C LEU A 129 7.87 2.10 -2.99
N LEU A 130 8.65 3.18 -3.04
CA LEU A 130 9.94 3.28 -2.37
C LEU A 130 9.78 3.22 -0.85
N LYS A 131 8.75 3.89 -0.30
CA LYS A 131 8.49 3.84 1.13
C LYS A 131 8.12 2.43 1.59
N CYS A 132 7.31 1.70 0.82
CA CYS A 132 6.96 0.31 1.11
C CYS A 132 8.18 -0.62 1.03
N LEU A 133 9.00 -0.51 -0.02
CA LEU A 133 10.21 -1.33 -0.18
C LEU A 133 11.30 -0.98 0.85
N GLY A 134 11.36 0.28 1.29
CA GLY A 134 12.33 0.75 2.28
C GLY A 134 11.97 0.44 3.74
N SER A 135 10.75 -0.03 4.00
CA SER A 135 10.23 -0.30 5.34
C SER A 135 10.24 -1.80 5.65
N PHE A 136 10.53 -2.15 6.90
CA PHE A 136 10.66 -3.55 7.35
C PHE A 136 9.95 -3.77 8.69
N GLY A 137 9.62 -5.03 8.98
CA GLY A 137 8.94 -5.45 10.20
C GLY A 137 7.63 -4.68 10.44
N ASN A 138 7.42 -4.23 11.68
CA ASN A 138 6.18 -3.56 12.08
C ASN A 138 5.89 -2.26 11.30
N ASP A 139 6.87 -1.66 10.63
CA ASP A 139 6.66 -0.44 9.84
C ASP A 139 6.12 -0.72 8.44
N SER A 140 6.21 -1.95 7.93
CA SER A 140 5.74 -2.32 6.58
C SER A 140 4.21 -2.31 6.42
N THR A 141 3.44 -2.20 7.51
CA THR A 141 1.97 -2.29 7.45
C THR A 141 1.33 -1.16 6.63
N TRP A 142 0.35 -1.51 5.78
CA TRP A 142 -0.39 -0.53 4.96
C TRP A 142 -0.97 0.63 5.75
N SER A 143 -1.40 0.39 7.00
CA SER A 143 -1.95 1.42 7.87
C SER A 143 -0.92 2.49 8.25
N LYS A 144 0.31 2.07 8.61
CA LYS A 144 1.41 2.98 8.95
C LYS A 144 1.90 3.73 7.72
N GLN A 145 2.03 3.05 6.58
CA GLN A 145 2.40 3.71 5.33
C GLN A 145 1.40 4.79 4.91
N ALA A 146 0.11 4.47 5.03
CA ALA A 146 -0.96 5.44 4.77
C ALA A 146 -0.94 6.60 5.77
N GLN A 147 -0.61 6.34 7.03
CA GLN A 147 -0.48 7.41 8.02
C GLN A 147 0.70 8.31 7.68
N PHE A 148 1.87 7.75 7.38
CA PHE A 148 3.08 8.48 7.01
C PHE A 148 2.82 9.44 5.83
N LEU A 149 2.30 8.90 4.71
CA LEU A 149 2.05 9.66 3.48
C LEU A 149 0.77 10.51 3.47
N GLY A 150 -0.10 10.38 4.48
CA GLY A 150 -1.38 11.11 4.51
C GLY A 150 -2.43 10.57 3.51
N LEU A 151 -2.39 9.26 3.26
CA LEU A 151 -3.27 8.55 2.33
C LEU A 151 -4.27 7.64 3.06
N GLY A 152 -5.21 7.08 2.31
CA GLY A 152 -6.10 6.01 2.78
C GLY A 152 -5.42 4.65 2.71
N LYS A 153 -5.73 3.75 3.67
CA LYS A 153 -5.14 2.40 3.72
C LYS A 153 -5.31 1.63 2.41
N GLY A 154 -6.51 1.67 1.83
CA GLY A 154 -6.81 0.99 0.56
C GLY A 154 -6.02 1.53 -0.62
N THR A 155 -5.63 2.80 -0.61
CA THR A 155 -4.89 3.44 -1.69
C THR A 155 -3.46 2.92 -1.81
N ILE A 156 -2.81 2.55 -0.69
CA ILE A 156 -1.40 2.17 -0.71
C ILE A 156 -1.18 0.92 -1.56
N GLY A 157 -2.00 -0.11 -1.40
CA GLY A 157 -1.86 -1.35 -2.16
C GLY A 157 -2.06 -1.15 -3.67
N ASP A 158 -2.98 -0.26 -4.05
CA ASP A 158 -3.22 0.06 -5.47
C ASP A 158 -2.06 0.84 -6.08
N TYR A 159 -1.57 1.86 -5.36
CA TYR A 159 -0.44 2.67 -5.81
C TYR A 159 0.84 1.85 -5.87
N PHE A 160 1.09 1.01 -4.87
CA PHE A 160 2.22 0.09 -4.84
C PHE A 160 2.23 -0.82 -6.08
N ARG A 161 1.13 -1.52 -6.36
CA ARG A 161 1.05 -2.43 -7.52
C ARG A 161 1.23 -1.72 -8.86
N ARG A 162 0.63 -0.54 -9.02
CA ARG A 162 0.75 0.27 -10.26
C ARG A 162 2.18 0.77 -10.45
N ALA A 163 2.77 1.30 -9.39
CA ALA A 163 4.16 1.75 -9.39
C ALA A 163 5.13 0.59 -9.69
N SER A 164 4.93 -0.57 -9.05
CA SER A 164 5.73 -1.77 -9.35
C SER A 164 5.61 -2.18 -10.82
N ALA A 165 4.40 -2.21 -11.37
CA ALA A 165 4.19 -2.57 -12.77
C ALA A 165 4.91 -1.59 -13.72
N SER A 166 4.85 -0.29 -13.43
CA SER A 166 5.53 0.73 -14.23
C SER A 166 7.05 0.61 -14.17
N VAL A 167 7.62 0.39 -12.98
CA VAL A 167 9.07 0.17 -12.82
C VAL A 167 9.52 -1.13 -13.49
N LEU A 168 8.74 -2.21 -13.38
CA LEU A 168 9.05 -3.49 -14.04
C LEU A 168 9.00 -3.38 -15.57
N ALA A 169 8.16 -2.50 -16.13
CA ALA A 169 8.13 -2.27 -17.58
C ALA A 169 9.45 -1.70 -18.12
N LEU A 170 10.28 -1.07 -17.26
CA LEU A 170 11.59 -0.55 -17.65
C LEU A 170 12.65 -1.64 -17.80
N GLU A 171 12.41 -2.86 -17.31
CA GLU A 171 13.38 -3.96 -17.26
C GLU A 171 14.09 -4.17 -18.60
N GLY A 172 13.34 -4.28 -19.69
CA GLY A 172 13.89 -4.53 -21.03
C GLY A 172 14.81 -3.43 -21.57
N SER A 173 14.68 -2.20 -21.07
CA SER A 173 15.52 -1.05 -21.46
C SER A 173 16.69 -0.80 -20.50
N THR A 174 16.60 -1.33 -19.27
CA THR A 174 17.54 -1.04 -18.18
C THR A 174 18.53 -2.17 -17.95
N LEU A 175 18.07 -3.42 -18.00
CA LEU A 175 18.86 -4.65 -17.83
C LEU A 175 19.30 -5.22 -19.18
N VAL A 176 20.10 -4.45 -19.91
CA VAL A 176 20.60 -4.83 -21.24
C VAL A 176 22.01 -5.39 -21.14
N TRP A 177 22.20 -6.58 -21.70
CA TRP A 177 23.52 -7.19 -21.82
C TRP A 177 24.38 -6.45 -22.84
N PRO A 178 25.65 -6.11 -22.54
CA PRO A 178 26.49 -5.33 -23.44
C PRO A 178 26.70 -6.02 -24.78
N ASP A 179 26.78 -5.22 -25.84
CA ASP A 179 27.12 -5.70 -27.18
C ASP A 179 28.63 -6.03 -27.31
N GLN A 180 29.06 -6.48 -28.48
CA GLN A 180 30.47 -6.85 -28.70
C GLN A 180 31.44 -5.67 -28.54
N VAL A 181 31.03 -4.47 -28.91
CA VAL A 181 31.86 -3.25 -28.82
C VAL A 181 31.97 -2.83 -27.36
N GLU A 182 30.84 -2.75 -26.65
CA GLU A 182 30.79 -2.40 -25.24
C GLU A 182 31.54 -3.42 -24.39
N ARG A 183 31.42 -4.73 -24.65
CA ARG A 183 32.21 -5.77 -23.96
C ARG A 183 33.72 -5.56 -24.08
N LYS A 184 34.21 -5.21 -25.27
CA LYS A 184 35.65 -4.89 -25.47
C LYS A 184 36.06 -3.67 -24.66
N GLN A 185 35.19 -2.65 -24.56
CA GLN A 185 35.48 -1.46 -23.77
C GLN A 185 35.49 -1.77 -22.26
N ILE A 186 34.47 -2.47 -21.75
CA ILE A 186 34.41 -2.92 -20.35
C ILE A 186 35.66 -3.73 -20.02
N SER A 187 36.01 -4.71 -20.86
CA SER A 187 37.19 -5.55 -20.63
C SER A 187 38.51 -4.77 -20.59
N ARG A 188 38.69 -3.77 -21.46
CA ARG A 188 39.87 -2.90 -21.40
C ARG A 188 39.90 -2.09 -20.10
N ARG A 189 38.76 -1.59 -19.62
CA ARG A 189 38.69 -0.82 -18.36
C ARG A 189 38.98 -1.71 -17.15
N ILE A 190 38.39 -2.90 -17.09
CA ILE A 190 38.65 -3.88 -16.02
C ILE A 190 40.12 -4.31 -16.03
N TYR A 191 40.68 -4.63 -17.20
CA TYR A 191 42.10 -4.99 -17.31
C TYR A 191 43.02 -3.89 -16.79
N ARG A 192 42.77 -2.62 -17.18
CA ARG A 192 43.57 -1.48 -16.71
C ARG A 192 43.47 -1.27 -15.20
N LYS A 193 42.31 -1.52 -14.60
CA LYS A 193 42.06 -1.25 -13.17
C LYS A 193 42.45 -2.41 -12.26
N TYR A 194 42.30 -3.65 -12.72
CA TYR A 194 42.41 -4.86 -11.89
C TYR A 194 43.26 -5.98 -12.50
N GLY A 195 43.71 -5.86 -13.75
CA GLY A 195 44.53 -6.86 -14.44
C GLY A 195 43.76 -8.06 -15.02
N PHE A 196 42.43 -8.13 -14.87
CA PHE A 196 41.65 -9.25 -15.41
C PHE A 196 41.47 -9.13 -16.93
N VAL A 197 41.98 -10.12 -17.67
CA VAL A 197 41.90 -10.21 -19.13
C VAL A 197 40.53 -10.72 -19.55
N ASN A 198 39.92 -10.13 -20.59
CA ASN A 198 38.62 -10.55 -21.16
C ASN A 198 37.44 -10.56 -20.18
N CYS A 199 37.59 -9.95 -19.00
CA CYS A 199 36.51 -9.82 -18.03
C CYS A 199 35.50 -8.76 -18.47
N ILE A 200 34.21 -9.05 -18.42
CA ILE A 200 33.13 -8.15 -18.87
C ILE A 200 32.16 -7.75 -17.75
N GLY A 201 32.46 -8.14 -16.52
CA GLY A 201 31.65 -7.84 -15.36
C GLY A 201 31.95 -8.77 -14.17
N MET A 202 31.29 -8.50 -13.07
CA MET A 202 31.37 -9.28 -11.83
C MET A 202 30.00 -9.88 -11.54
N ALA A 203 30.00 -11.13 -11.07
CA ALA A 203 28.79 -11.83 -10.67
C ALA A 203 28.88 -12.21 -9.19
N ASP A 204 27.83 -11.93 -8.42
CA ASP A 204 27.73 -12.36 -7.03
C ASP A 204 26.30 -12.77 -6.66
N GLY A 205 26.20 -13.71 -5.74
CA GLY A 205 24.93 -14.24 -5.24
C GLY A 205 24.45 -13.46 -4.01
N THR A 206 23.19 -13.06 -4.02
CA THR A 206 22.53 -12.41 -2.88
C THR A 206 21.28 -13.17 -2.45
N LEU A 207 20.98 -13.13 -1.16
CA LEU A 207 19.76 -13.72 -0.59
C LEU A 207 18.82 -12.58 -0.19
N PHE A 208 17.63 -12.56 -0.76
CA PHE A 208 16.54 -11.67 -0.37
C PHE A 208 15.74 -12.32 0.77
N PRO A 209 15.86 -11.84 2.02
CA PRO A 209 15.17 -12.46 3.15
C PRO A 209 13.66 -12.31 3.02
N LEU A 210 12.94 -13.37 3.36
CA LEU A 210 11.49 -13.39 3.47
C LEU A 210 11.10 -13.35 4.95
N GLU A 211 10.12 -12.52 5.30
CA GLU A 211 9.62 -12.43 6.67
C GLU A 211 8.92 -13.73 7.11
N PHE A 212 8.23 -14.37 6.17
CA PHE A 212 7.45 -15.58 6.42
C PHE A 212 7.85 -16.70 5.46
N LYS A 213 7.68 -17.95 5.93
CA LYS A 213 7.76 -19.14 5.09
C LYS A 213 6.73 -19.03 3.95
N PRO A 214 7.14 -19.22 2.67
CA PRO A 214 6.18 -19.29 1.57
C PRO A 214 5.18 -20.42 1.74
N GLU A 215 3.90 -20.15 1.41
CA GLU A 215 2.83 -21.14 1.51
C GLU A 215 3.06 -22.35 0.61
N THR A 216 3.61 -22.12 -0.58
CA THR A 216 3.91 -23.17 -1.57
C THR A 216 5.40 -23.52 -1.53
N LYS A 217 5.70 -24.82 -1.31
CA LYS A 217 7.08 -25.35 -1.27
C LYS A 217 8.04 -24.57 -0.34
N GLY A 218 7.56 -24.09 0.80
CA GLY A 218 8.33 -23.22 1.70
C GLY A 218 9.69 -23.77 2.15
N GLU A 219 9.85 -25.10 2.25
CA GLU A 219 11.15 -25.72 2.58
C GLU A 219 12.24 -25.41 1.53
N ALA A 220 11.87 -25.26 0.26
CA ALA A 220 12.81 -24.92 -0.81
C ALA A 220 13.42 -23.52 -0.66
N TYR A 221 12.79 -22.66 0.14
CA TYR A 221 13.26 -21.30 0.40
C TYR A 221 14.08 -21.22 1.69
N TYR A 222 14.21 -22.30 2.46
CA TYR A 222 14.99 -22.28 3.68
C TYR A 222 16.49 -22.27 3.35
N SER A 223 17.14 -21.13 3.58
CA SER A 223 18.53 -20.93 3.19
C SER A 223 19.51 -21.53 4.19
N ARG A 224 20.76 -21.76 3.75
CA ARG A 224 21.88 -22.15 4.63
C ARG A 224 22.17 -21.14 5.74
N LYS A 225 21.62 -19.92 5.68
CA LYS A 225 21.79 -18.86 6.69
C LYS A 225 20.72 -18.92 7.80
N GLY A 226 19.85 -19.92 7.79
CA GLY A 226 18.87 -20.15 8.86
C GLY A 226 17.62 -19.28 8.78
N TYR A 227 17.32 -18.72 7.61
CA TYR A 227 16.10 -17.96 7.35
C TYR A 227 15.57 -18.24 5.93
N TYR A 228 14.28 -18.01 5.71
CA TYR A 228 13.65 -18.13 4.40
C TYR A 228 14.12 -17.01 3.48
N ALA A 229 14.55 -17.32 2.26
CA ALA A 229 15.05 -16.34 1.32
C ALA A 229 14.85 -16.79 -0.13
N VAL A 230 14.83 -15.80 -1.03
CA VAL A 230 14.97 -16.02 -2.48
C VAL A 230 16.42 -15.75 -2.87
N ASN A 231 17.04 -16.63 -3.65
CA ASN A 231 18.39 -16.41 -4.14
C ASN A 231 18.37 -15.64 -5.45
N ALA A 232 19.35 -14.77 -5.65
CA ALA A 232 19.54 -14.08 -6.91
C ALA A 232 21.03 -13.96 -7.23
N LEU A 233 21.38 -14.26 -8.47
CA LEU A 233 22.68 -13.94 -9.03
C LEU A 233 22.59 -12.59 -9.74
N VAL A 234 23.36 -11.61 -9.29
CA VAL A 234 23.41 -10.27 -9.87
C VAL A 234 24.73 -10.11 -10.60
N MET A 235 24.66 -9.67 -11.85
CA MET A 235 25.82 -9.34 -12.68
C MET A 235 25.89 -7.83 -12.90
N CYS A 236 27.05 -7.24 -12.62
CA CYS A 236 27.31 -5.82 -12.86
C CYS A 236 28.59 -5.60 -13.69
N ASP A 237 28.69 -4.44 -14.32
CA ASP A 237 29.87 -4.03 -15.07
C ASP A 237 30.91 -3.29 -14.20
N ASP A 238 31.92 -2.72 -14.85
CA ASP A 238 33.02 -2.02 -14.19
C ASP A 238 32.64 -0.71 -13.49
N VAL A 239 31.45 -0.17 -13.78
CA VAL A 239 30.89 1.02 -13.13
C VAL A 239 29.75 0.67 -12.16
N ALA A 240 29.67 -0.60 -11.76
CA ALA A 240 28.65 -1.14 -10.86
C ALA A 240 27.21 -1.02 -11.40
N ARG A 241 27.03 -0.87 -12.72
CA ARG A 241 25.71 -0.94 -13.32
C ARG A 241 25.28 -2.40 -13.42
N VAL A 242 24.10 -2.71 -12.87
CA VAL A 242 23.50 -4.05 -13.01
C VAL A 242 23.14 -4.30 -14.47
N ARG A 243 23.63 -5.41 -15.02
CA ARG A 243 23.44 -5.82 -16.42
C ARG A 243 22.49 -7.01 -16.56
N GLN A 244 22.45 -7.87 -15.55
CA GLN A 244 21.56 -9.02 -15.54
C GLN A 244 21.28 -9.45 -14.10
N ILE A 245 20.07 -9.95 -13.86
CA ILE A 245 19.69 -10.61 -12.62
C ILE A 245 19.04 -11.95 -12.97
N VAL A 246 19.41 -12.99 -12.23
CA VAL A 246 18.77 -14.32 -12.33
C VAL A 246 18.29 -14.68 -10.94
N VAL A 247 16.99 -14.84 -10.78
CA VAL A 247 16.35 -15.15 -9.49
C VAL A 247 15.95 -16.64 -9.51
N GLY A 248 16.29 -17.38 -8.45
CA GLY A 248 16.04 -18.83 -8.37
C GLY A 248 16.23 -19.43 -6.98
#